data_AF-A0A9D1RGB1-F1
#
_entry.id   AF-A0A9D1RGB1-F1
#
_cell.length_a   1.000
_cell.length_b   1.000
_cell.length_c   1.000
_cell.angle_alpha   90.00
_cell.angle_beta   90.00
_cell.angle_gamma   90.00
#
_symmetry.space_group_name_H-M   'P 1'
#
loop_
_entity.id
_entity.type
_entity.pdbx_description
1 polymer ?
#
loop_
_entity_poly.entity_id
_entity_poly.type
_entity_poly.pdbx_seq_one_letter_code
_entity_poly.pdbx_strand_id
1 'polypeptide(L)' 'MKQTEETQQTDYMDSAIDVEAGAELCSGRYKLLKVLGQGGFGITYMGLHTGLGKTVAIKEYFPKDVFRRMEDGT' A
#
# COMPACT_ATOMS: atom_id res chain seq x y z
N MET A 1 28.16 33.31 11.15
CA MET A 1 28.53 32.98 9.75
C MET A 1 29.02 31.53 9.76
N LYS A 2 28.42 30.52 9.14
CA LYS A 2 27.41 30.43 8.07
C LYS A 2 26.40 29.33 8.43
N GLN A 3 25.20 29.50 7.91
CA GLN A 3 24.09 28.56 7.86
C GLN A 3 24.33 27.53 6.74
N THR A 4 23.86 26.29 6.91
CA THR A 4 23.57 25.28 5.86
C THR A 4 22.99 24.06 6.56
N GLU A 5 21.97 23.36 6.10
CA GLU A 5 20.91 23.59 5.12
C GLU A 5 19.85 22.50 5.40
N GLU A 6 18.67 22.69 4.83
CA GLU A 6 17.41 22.06 5.17
C GLU A 6 17.38 20.52 5.02
N THR A 7 16.59 19.87 5.86
CA THR A 7 15.95 18.60 5.49
C THR A 7 14.48 18.74 5.84
N GLN A 8 13.75 19.40 4.94
CA GLN A 8 12.31 19.25 4.84
C GLN A 8 11.98 17.84 4.35
N GLN A 9 10.76 17.39 4.63
CA GLN A 9 10.09 16.18 4.10
C GLN A 9 9.92 15.03 5.11
N THR A 10 9.21 15.28 6.22
CA THR A 10 8.51 14.21 6.95
C THR A 10 7.05 14.59 7.22
N ASP A 11 6.38 15.24 6.27
CA ASP A 11 4.95 15.58 6.37
C ASP A 11 4.07 14.73 5.42
N TYR A 12 4.43 13.45 5.27
CA TYR A 12 3.64 12.48 4.49
C TYR A 12 3.34 11.20 5.30
N MET A 13 3.02 11.36 6.59
CA MET A 13 2.28 10.32 7.33
C MET A 13 0.78 10.47 7.03
N ASP A 14 0.48 10.41 5.74
CA ASP A 14 -0.84 10.41 5.14
C ASP A 14 -1.53 9.09 5.50
N SER A 15 -2.38 9.16 6.54
CA SER A 15 -3.63 8.41 6.70
C SER A 15 -3.68 7.07 5.95
N ALA A 16 -2.75 6.18 6.25
CA ALA A 16 -2.77 4.84 5.75
C ALA A 16 -3.66 4.04 6.69
N ILE A 17 -4.72 3.44 6.15
CA ILE A 17 -5.30 2.24 6.74
C ILE A 17 -4.13 1.36 7.17
N ASP A 18 -3.99 1.15 8.48
CA ASP A 18 -2.91 0.38 9.10
C ASP A 18 -3.02 -1.06 8.58
N VAL A 19 -2.40 -1.34 7.44
CA VAL A 19 -1.84 -2.67 7.20
C VAL A 19 -0.82 -2.83 8.29
N GLU A 20 -0.99 -3.83 9.16
CA GLU A 20 -0.05 -4.17 10.23
C GLU A 20 1.37 -4.05 9.67
N ALA A 21 2.03 -2.94 10.02
CA ALA A 21 3.16 -2.45 9.26
C ALA A 21 4.29 -3.46 9.39
N GLY A 22 4.59 -4.17 8.29
CA GLY A 22 5.56 -5.27 8.31
C GLY A 22 5.11 -6.57 7.67
N ALA A 23 3.90 -6.66 7.11
CA ALA A 23 3.52 -7.83 6.32
C ALA A 23 4.50 -8.05 5.14
N GLU A 24 5.21 -9.18 5.19
CA GLU A 24 6.17 -9.61 4.19
C GLU A 24 5.54 -10.64 3.25
N LEU A 25 5.62 -10.38 1.94
CA LEU A 25 5.13 -11.29 0.91
C LEU A 25 6.28 -11.95 0.16
N CYS A 26 5.99 -13.11 -0.43
CA CYS A 26 6.93 -13.83 -1.30
C CYS A 26 8.31 -14.04 -0.64
N SER A 27 8.31 -14.46 0.63
CA SER A 27 9.52 -14.67 1.45
C SER A 27 10.36 -13.40 1.62
N GLY A 28 9.73 -12.28 2.00
CA GLY A 28 10.42 -11.01 2.26
C GLY A 28 10.82 -10.23 1.01
N ARG A 29 10.46 -10.69 -0.19
CA ARG A 29 10.73 -9.96 -1.44
C ARG A 29 9.93 -8.67 -1.57
N TYR A 30 8.78 -8.60 -0.91
CA TYR A 30 7.94 -7.42 -0.87
C TYR A 30 7.52 -7.10 0.56
N LYS A 31 7.57 -5.82 0.92
CA LYS A 31 7.02 -5.29 2.17
C LYS A 31 5.81 -4.44 1.84
N LEU A 32 4.66 -4.70 2.49
CA LEU A 32 3.50 -3.84 2.36
C LEU A 32 3.70 -2.56 3.18
N LEU A 33 3.33 -1.41 2.60
CA LEU A 33 3.48 -0.10 3.20
C LEU A 33 2.14 0.52 3.56
N LYS A 34 1.22 0.64 2.58
CA LYS A 34 -0.13 1.16 2.81
C LYS A 34 -1.14 0.64 1.79
N VAL A 35 -2.42 0.71 2.13
CA VAL A 35 -3.51 0.51 1.16
C VAL A 35 -3.58 1.72 0.22
N LEU A 36 -3.66 1.47 -1.08
CA LEU A 36 -3.92 2.47 -2.12
C LEU A 36 -5.40 2.52 -2.52
N GLY A 37 -6.12 1.41 -2.40
CA GLY A 37 -7.55 1.36 -2.66
C GLY A 37 -8.12 -0.04 -2.55
N GLN A 38 -9.43 -0.12 -2.33
CA GLN A 38 -10.19 -1.36 -2.24
C GLN A 38 -11.43 -1.27 -3.14
N GLY A 39 -11.75 -2.35 -3.84
CA GLY A 39 -12.96 -2.47 -4.64
C GLY A 39 -13.38 -3.93 -4.83
N GLY A 40 -14.45 -4.16 -5.59
CA GLY A 40 -15.04 -5.51 -5.78
C GLY A 40 -14.18 -6.53 -6.52
N PHE A 41 -12.91 -6.21 -6.81
CA PHE A 41 -11.95 -7.09 -7.49
C PHE A 41 -10.65 -7.26 -6.72
N GLY A 42 -10.55 -6.75 -5.48
CA GLY A 42 -9.28 -6.74 -4.77
C GLY A 42 -8.99 -5.53 -3.91
N ILE A 43 -7.90 -5.65 -3.17
CA ILE A 43 -7.22 -4.54 -2.51
C ILE A 43 -5.91 -4.27 -3.27
N THR A 44 -5.59 -3.00 -3.44
CA THR A 44 -4.32 -2.54 -4.00
C THR A 44 -3.51 -1.91 -2.90
N TYR A 45 -2.25 -2.31 -2.77
CA TYR A 45 -1.31 -1.84 -1.77
C TYR A 45 -0.13 -1.15 -2.45
N MET A 46 0.44 -0.17 -1.76
CA MET A 46 1.80 0.30 -1.97
C MET A 46 2.73 -0.67 -1.25
N GLY A 47 3.77 -1.14 -1.92
CA GLY A 47 4.80 -1.97 -1.33
C GLY A 47 6.20 -1.61 -1.79
N LEU A 48 7.20 -2.15 -1.10
CA LEU A 48 8.62 -2.03 -1.46
C LEU A 48 9.15 -3.38 -1.94
N HIS A 49 9.69 -3.45 -3.14
CA HIS A 49 10.46 -4.61 -3.60
C HIS A 49 11.86 -4.57 -2.98
N THR A 50 12.16 -5.45 -2.04
CA THR A 50 13.39 -5.39 -1.22
C THR A 50 14.67 -5.60 -2.02
N GLY A 51 14.67 -6.49 -3.01
CA GLY A 51 15.84 -6.71 -3.87
C GLY A 51 16.15 -5.58 -4.85
N LEU A 52 15.19 -4.71 -5.16
CA LEU A 52 15.34 -3.62 -6.13
C LEU A 52 15.33 -2.24 -5.47
N GLY A 53 14.90 -2.14 -4.21
CA GLY A 53 14.71 -0.87 -3.51
C GLY A 53 13.64 0.02 -4.14
N LYS A 54 12.70 -0.56 -4.88
CA LYS A 54 11.69 0.19 -5.65
C LYS A 54 10.30 0.06 -5.05
N THR A 55 9.59 1.18 -5.01
CA THR A 55 8.16 1.21 -4.69
C THR A 55 7.36 0.59 -5.83
N VAL A 56 6.43 -0.30 -5.49
CA VAL A 56 5.58 -1.05 -6.42
C VAL A 56 4.13 -1.01 -5.96
N ALA A 57 3.21 -1.18 -6.90
CA ALA A 57 1.81 -1.48 -6.59
C ALA A 57 1.61 -2.99 -6.55
N ILE A 58 1.00 -3.49 -5.48
CA ILE A 58 0.67 -4.91 -5.28
C ILE A 58 -0.84 -5.03 -5.26
N LYS A 59 -1.42 -5.81 -6.16
CA LYS A 59 -2.87 -6.03 -6.19
C LYS A 59 -3.21 -7.44 -5.75
N GLU A 60 -3.88 -7.55 -4.63
CA GLU A 60 -4.52 -8.79 -4.22
C GLU A 60 -5.80 -8.97 -5.05
N TYR A 61 -5.94 -10.12 -5.69
CA TYR A 61 -7.06 -10.40 -6.58
C TYR A 61 -8.00 -11.41 -5.95
N PHE A 62 -9.22 -10.99 -5.67
CA PHE A 62 -10.30 -11.87 -5.22
C PHE A 62 -11.20 -12.20 -6.43
N PRO A 63 -11.19 -13.43 -6.95
CA PRO A 63 -12.11 -13.84 -8.01
C PRO A 63 -13.56 -13.75 -7.52
N LYS A 64 -14.47 -13.48 -8.47
CA LYS A 64 -15.84 -12.95 -8.28
C LYS A 64 -16.76 -13.76 -7.34
N ASP A 65 -16.41 -14.99 -6.99
CA ASP A 65 -17.27 -15.84 -6.16
C ASP A 65 -17.37 -15.38 -4.69
N VAL A 66 -16.52 -14.44 -4.26
CA VAL A 66 -16.52 -13.91 -2.89
C VAL A 66 -17.27 -12.57 -2.77
N PHE A 67 -17.43 -11.82 -3.87
CA PHE A 67 -18.06 -10.49 -3.85
C PHE A 67 -19.30 -10.46 -4.75
N ARG A 68 -20.46 -10.79 -4.18
CA ARG A 68 -21.72 -10.25 -4.70
C ARG A 68 -21.62 -8.74 -4.60
N ARG A 69 -21.82 -8.04 -5.72
CA ARG A 69 -22.09 -6.60 -5.67
C ARG A 69 -23.19 -6.41 -4.65
N MET A 70 -23.03 -5.47 -3.72
CA MET A 70 -24.18 -4.95 -2.98
C MET A 70 -25.08 -4.32 -4.04
N GLU A 71 -26.01 -5.09 -4.57
CA GLU A 71 -27.19 -4.58 -5.24
C GLU A 71 -28.06 -4.01 -4.14
N ASP A 72 -27.88 -2.73 -3.83
CA ASP A 72 -29.03 -1.89 -3.52
C ASP A 72 -28.70 -0.42 -3.77
N GLY A 73 -28.92 -0.01 -5.02
CA GLY A 73 -29.24 1.37 -5.31
C GLY A 73 -30.74 1.47 -5.56
N THR A 74 -31.52 1.56 -4.49
CA THR A 74 -32.87 2.15 -4.51
C THR A 74 -32.93 3.40 -3.63
#